data_AF-A0A0R0D627-F1
#
_entry.id   AF-A0A0R0D627-F1
#
_cell.length_a   1.000
_cell.length_b   1.000
_cell.length_c   1.000
_cell.angle_alpha   90.00
_cell.angle_beta   90.00
_cell.angle_gamma   90.00
#
_symmetry.space_group_name_H-M   'P 1'
#
loop_
_entity.id
_entity.type
_entity.pdbx_description
1 polymer ?
#
loop_
_entity_poly.entity_id
_entity_poly.type
_entity_poly.pdbx_seq_one_letter_code
_entity_poly.pdbx_strand_id
1 'polypeptide(L)'
;MRTAWLGVLLWLPLSHALAATPAGAVHAHQLQAWQQQFQRLPLVEQQRIREAWQQYRQLPPEQQQQLQRSFAGLDRFHRDGWRLGPRLGRHWPGLQPLFAYVEPGQQATLLALLHELDEAALERLVRLAQRTAPEQRQSLREALLALPAAQRASWLRQQAGA
;
A
#
# COMPACT_ATOMS: atom_id res chain seq x y z
N MET A 1 0.11 -16.83 4.45
CA MET A 1 1.01 -16.53 3.31
C MET A 1 0.31 -16.37 1.94
N ARG A 2 -1.01 -16.07 1.90
CA ARG A 2 -1.79 -15.98 0.65
C ARG A 2 -2.11 -14.53 0.19
N THR A 3 -1.77 -13.51 0.99
CA THR A 3 -2.17 -12.11 0.76
C THR A 3 -1.07 -11.21 0.18
N ALA A 4 0.18 -11.66 0.13
CA ALA A 4 1.30 -10.87 -0.42
C ALA A 4 1.30 -10.77 -1.96
N TRP A 5 0.51 -11.60 -2.64
CA TRP A 5 0.54 -11.76 -4.11
C TRP A 5 -0.25 -10.71 -4.88
N LEU A 6 -1.22 -10.05 -4.24
CA LEU A 6 -2.13 -9.13 -4.94
C LEU A 6 -1.44 -7.82 -5.33
N GLY A 7 -0.45 -7.36 -4.57
CA GLY A 7 0.35 -6.19 -4.92
C GLY A 7 1.20 -6.38 -6.18
N VAL A 8 1.63 -7.59 -6.50
CA VAL A 8 2.51 -7.84 -7.66
C VAL A 8 1.79 -7.60 -8.99
N LEU A 9 0.47 -7.70 -9.00
CA LEU A 9 -0.34 -7.69 -10.22
C LEU A 9 -0.73 -6.28 -10.67
N LEU A 10 -0.68 -5.31 -9.76
CA LEU A 10 -0.67 -3.88 -10.07
C LEU A 10 0.71 -3.38 -10.54
N TRP A 11 1.73 -4.24 -10.42
CA TRP A 11 3.14 -3.92 -10.62
C TRP A 11 3.78 -4.76 -11.73
N LEU A 12 2.96 -5.46 -12.52
CA LEU A 12 3.35 -5.92 -13.84
C LEU A 12 3.31 -4.72 -14.78
N PRO A 13 4.43 -4.33 -15.43
CA PRO A 13 4.27 -3.84 -16.78
C PRO A 13 3.61 -4.99 -17.52
N LEU A 14 2.45 -4.75 -18.13
CA LEU A 14 1.98 -5.65 -19.16
C LEU A 14 3.02 -5.57 -20.28
N SER A 15 4.08 -6.39 -20.17
CA SER A 15 5.13 -6.51 -21.16
C SER A 15 4.58 -7.30 -22.33
N HIS A 16 3.62 -6.72 -23.03
CA HIS A 16 3.27 -7.14 -24.38
C HIS A 16 3.46 -5.93 -25.27
N ALA A 17 4.57 -6.01 -26.01
CA ALA A 17 4.95 -5.07 -27.04
C ALA A 17 3.76 -4.77 -27.95
N LEU A 18 3.53 -3.48 -28.21
CA LEU A 18 3.01 -3.00 -29.49
C LEU A 18 3.44 -1.55 -29.61
N ALA A 19 4.60 -1.40 -30.24
CA ALA A 19 5.00 -0.16 -30.87
C ALA A 19 3.89 0.30 -31.84
N ALA A 20 3.66 1.61 -31.90
CA ALA A 20 2.85 2.33 -32.89
C ALA A 20 1.32 2.12 -32.89
N THR A 21 0.67 2.23 -31.73
CA THR A 21 -0.78 2.53 -31.63
C THR A 21 -1.02 3.62 -30.58
N PRO A 22 -2.13 4.39 -30.61
CA PRO A 22 -2.48 5.32 -29.53
C PRO A 22 -2.62 4.60 -28.17
N ALA A 23 -2.94 3.30 -28.19
CA ALA A 23 -2.84 2.42 -27.03
C ALA A 23 -1.40 2.31 -26.51
N GLY A 24 -0.39 2.20 -27.37
CA GLY A 24 1.03 2.15 -26.99
C GLY A 24 1.54 3.41 -26.28
N ALA A 25 1.05 4.60 -26.66
CA ALA A 25 1.40 5.85 -25.96
C ALA A 25 0.77 5.92 -24.56
N VAL A 26 -0.47 5.45 -24.40
CA VAL A 26 -1.12 5.30 -23.09
C VAL A 26 -0.37 4.28 -22.23
N HIS A 27 0.10 3.17 -22.80
CA HIS A 27 0.93 2.18 -22.10
C HIS A 27 2.29 2.77 -21.66
N ALA A 28 2.95 3.57 -22.50
CA ALA A 28 4.22 4.21 -22.17
C ALA A 28 4.07 5.23 -21.03
N HIS A 29 3.03 6.06 -21.06
CA HIS A 29 2.74 7.02 -19.98
C HIS A 29 2.39 6.32 -18.66
N GLN A 30 1.62 5.22 -18.72
CA GLN A 30 1.33 4.40 -17.54
C GLN A 30 2.60 3.75 -16.97
N LEU A 31 3.51 3.27 -17.83
CA LEU A 31 4.79 2.71 -17.42
C LEU A 31 5.69 3.75 -16.75
N GLN A 32 5.75 4.97 -17.29
CA GLN A 32 6.52 6.07 -16.71
C GLN A 32 5.96 6.50 -15.36
N ALA A 33 4.64 6.70 -15.26
CA ALA A 33 3.98 7.01 -14.00
C ALA A 33 4.23 5.92 -12.93
N TRP A 34 4.22 4.65 -13.36
CA TRP A 34 4.57 3.52 -12.51
C TRP A 34 6.05 3.55 -12.05
N GLN A 35 7.00 3.78 -12.96
CA GLN A 35 8.42 3.87 -12.62
C GLN A 35 8.69 4.99 -11.60
N GLN A 36 8.07 6.15 -11.78
CA GLN A 36 8.19 7.26 -10.83
C GLN A 36 7.61 6.91 -9.45
N GLN A 37 6.51 6.17 -9.40
CA GLN A 37 5.92 5.70 -8.14
C GLN A 37 6.82 4.66 -7.46
N PHE A 38 7.35 3.69 -8.21
CA PHE A 38 8.30 2.68 -7.72
C PHE A 38 9.53 3.34 -7.10
N GLN A 39 10.10 4.33 -7.78
CA GLN A 39 11.30 5.04 -7.33
C GLN A 39 11.07 5.84 -6.04
N ARG A 40 9.83 6.28 -5.78
CA ARG A 40 9.46 6.98 -4.54
C ARG A 40 9.27 6.05 -3.35
N LEU A 41 9.15 4.74 -3.56
CA LEU A 41 9.04 3.80 -2.44
C LEU A 41 10.38 3.63 -1.71
N PRO A 42 10.34 3.34 -0.39
CA PRO A 42 11.52 2.94 0.36
C PRO A 42 12.24 1.74 -0.28
N LEU A 43 13.58 1.70 -0.21
CA LEU A 43 14.39 0.63 -0.83
C LEU A 43 13.97 -0.78 -0.40
N VAL A 44 13.57 -0.96 0.86
CA VAL A 44 13.07 -2.24 1.38
C VAL A 44 11.77 -2.67 0.70
N GLU A 45 10.86 -1.74 0.39
CA GLU A 45 9.62 -2.04 -0.32
C GLU A 45 9.91 -2.35 -1.79
N GLN A 46 10.82 -1.61 -2.43
CA GLN A 46 11.27 -1.91 -3.78
C GLN A 46 11.86 -3.33 -3.90
N GLN A 47 12.65 -3.75 -2.91
CA GLN A 47 13.23 -5.09 -2.88
C GLN A 47 12.16 -6.18 -2.68
N ARG A 48 11.22 -5.99 -1.76
CA ARG A 48 10.07 -6.90 -1.58
C ARG A 48 9.27 -7.09 -2.86
N ILE A 49 9.06 -6.01 -3.61
CA ILE A 49 8.34 -6.05 -4.88
C ILE A 49 9.13 -6.85 -5.92
N ARG A 50 10.46 -6.65 -6.01
CA ARG A 50 11.32 -7.45 -6.90
C ARG A 50 11.27 -8.93 -6.55
N GLU A 51 11.36 -9.29 -5.26
CA GLU A 51 11.29 -10.67 -4.78
C GLU A 51 9.93 -11.31 -5.10
N ALA A 52 8.84 -10.59 -4.82
CA ALA A 52 7.48 -11.05 -5.10
C ALA A 52 7.24 -11.23 -6.61
N TRP A 53 7.87 -10.41 -7.46
CA TRP A 53 7.83 -10.57 -8.91
C TRP A 53 8.58 -11.83 -9.39
N GLN A 54 9.76 -12.11 -8.82
CA GLN A 54 10.49 -13.35 -9.11
C GLN A 54 9.65 -14.57 -8.75
N GLN A 55 8.99 -14.56 -7.59
CA GLN A 55 8.11 -15.64 -7.17
C GLN A 55 6.90 -15.79 -8.10
N TYR A 56 6.27 -14.67 -8.50
CA TYR A 56 5.14 -14.68 -9.41
C TYR A 56 5.49 -15.31 -10.77
N ARG A 57 6.68 -15.03 -11.32
CA ARG A 57 7.14 -15.62 -12.60
C ARG A 57 7.35 -17.12 -12.55
N GLN A 58 7.58 -17.68 -11.36
CA GLN A 58 7.73 -19.12 -11.15
C GLN A 58 6.36 -19.82 -11.02
N LEU A 59 5.25 -19.08 -10.89
CA LEU A 59 3.92 -19.67 -10.78
C LEU A 59 3.44 -20.24 -12.13
N PRO A 60 2.65 -21.33 -12.12
CA PRO A 60 1.99 -21.82 -13.32
C PRO A 60 1.09 -20.76 -13.98
N PRO A 61 0.95 -20.75 -15.32
CA PRO A 61 0.15 -19.76 -16.05
C PRO A 61 -1.29 -19.62 -15.53
N GLU A 62 -1.94 -20.71 -15.13
CA GLU A 62 -3.30 -20.67 -14.56
C GLU A 62 -3.35 -19.89 -13.24
N GLN A 63 -2.36 -20.09 -12.37
CA GLN A 63 -2.28 -19.38 -11.09
C GLN A 63 -1.98 -17.90 -11.32
N GLN A 64 -1.12 -17.59 -12.29
CA GLN A 64 -0.86 -16.22 -12.73
C GLN A 64 -2.15 -15.54 -13.22
N GLN A 65 -2.94 -16.21 -14.07
CA GLN A 65 -4.21 -15.68 -14.57
C GLN A 65 -5.27 -15.52 -13.48
N GLN A 66 -5.35 -16.48 -12.54
CA GLN A 66 -6.29 -16.40 -11.42
C GLN A 66 -5.96 -15.21 -10.52
N LEU A 67 -4.67 -15.00 -10.26
CA LEU A 67 -4.16 -13.83 -9.56
C LEU A 67 -4.54 -12.54 -10.30
N GLN A 68 -4.23 -12.42 -11.59
CA GLN A 68 -4.60 -11.25 -12.40
C GLN A 68 -6.09 -10.95 -12.35
N ARG A 69 -6.95 -11.97 -12.46
CA ARG A 69 -8.41 -11.82 -12.34
C ARG A 69 -8.83 -11.34 -10.96
N SER A 70 -8.29 -11.93 -9.90
CA SER A 70 -8.56 -11.53 -8.52
C SER A 70 -8.17 -10.07 -8.29
N PHE A 71 -7.05 -9.66 -8.86
CA PHE A 71 -6.55 -8.30 -8.79
C PHE A 71 -7.40 -7.31 -9.60
N ALA A 72 -7.77 -7.66 -10.83
CA ALA A 72 -8.65 -6.85 -11.67
C ALA A 72 -10.05 -6.67 -11.05
N GLY A 73 -10.51 -7.67 -10.29
CA GLY A 73 -11.76 -7.62 -9.53
C GLY A 73 -11.73 -6.72 -8.28
N LEU A 74 -10.55 -6.28 -7.82
CA LEU A 74 -10.47 -5.31 -6.73
C LEU A 74 -11.03 -3.96 -7.18
N ASP A 75 -11.77 -3.30 -6.30
CA ASP A 75 -12.21 -1.93 -6.47
C ASP A 75 -11.01 -0.97 -6.56
N ARG A 76 -11.24 0.17 -7.24
CA ARG A 76 -10.20 1.17 -7.51
C ARG A 76 -9.49 1.62 -6.23
N PHE A 77 -10.22 1.74 -5.13
CA PHE A 77 -9.68 2.21 -3.86
C PHE A 77 -8.69 1.20 -3.24
N HIS A 78 -9.02 -0.08 -3.22
CA HIS A 78 -8.08 -1.13 -2.80
C HIS A 78 -6.86 -1.18 -3.71
N ARG A 79 -7.05 -1.05 -5.03
CA ARG A 79 -5.94 -0.98 -5.99
C ARG A 79 -5.02 0.20 -5.71
N ASP A 80 -5.55 1.39 -5.45
CA ASP A 80 -4.73 2.56 -5.13
C ASP A 80 -3.89 2.36 -3.85
N GLY A 81 -4.41 1.63 -2.86
CA GLY A 81 -3.64 1.25 -1.66
C GLY A 81 -2.38 0.43 -1.95
N TRP A 82 -2.44 -0.47 -2.92
CA TRP A 82 -1.28 -1.28 -3.34
C TRP A 82 -0.18 -0.47 -4.03
N ARG A 83 -0.46 0.78 -4.44
CA ARG A 83 0.57 1.71 -4.96
C ARG A 83 1.48 2.26 -3.86
N LEU A 84 1.10 2.08 -2.59
CA LEU A 84 1.89 2.49 -1.41
C LEU A 84 2.89 1.41 -1.00
N GLY A 85 3.05 0.35 -1.79
CA GLY A 85 3.89 -0.81 -1.49
C GLY A 85 3.11 -1.96 -0.86
N PRO A 86 3.60 -3.20 -0.99
CA PRO A 86 2.87 -4.41 -0.59
C PRO A 86 2.53 -4.45 0.90
N ARG A 87 3.38 -3.89 1.77
CA ARG A 87 3.12 -3.89 3.21
C ARG A 87 1.94 -2.99 3.59
N LEU A 88 1.87 -1.79 3.03
CA LEU A 88 0.75 -0.88 3.30
C LEU A 88 -0.50 -1.29 2.52
N GLY A 89 -0.36 -1.78 1.29
CA GLY A 89 -1.47 -2.22 0.45
C GLY A 89 -2.36 -3.28 1.10
N ARG A 90 -1.77 -4.27 1.79
CA ARG A 90 -2.55 -5.30 2.52
C ARG A 90 -3.37 -4.75 3.69
N HIS A 91 -2.93 -3.64 4.29
CA HIS A 91 -3.56 -3.01 5.46
C HIS A 91 -4.43 -1.81 5.08
N TRP A 92 -4.32 -1.35 3.83
CA TRP A 92 -4.97 -0.15 3.34
C TRP A 92 -6.48 -0.05 3.64
N PRO A 93 -7.27 -1.13 3.50
CA PRO A 93 -8.72 -1.05 3.79
C PRO A 93 -9.00 -0.70 5.25
N GLY A 94 -8.15 -1.16 6.16
CA GLY A 94 -8.25 -0.85 7.59
C GLY A 94 -7.63 0.49 7.97
N LEU A 95 -6.68 1.00 7.18
CA LEU A 95 -6.03 2.29 7.40
C LEU A 95 -6.80 3.46 6.77
N GLN A 96 -7.59 3.21 5.72
CA GLN A 96 -8.37 4.22 5.01
C GLN A 96 -9.13 5.18 5.93
N PRO A 97 -9.83 4.72 7.00
CA PRO A 97 -10.61 5.63 7.83
C PRO A 97 -9.79 6.78 8.41
N LEU A 98 -8.49 6.57 8.64
CA LEU A 98 -7.56 7.62 9.10
C LEU A 98 -7.29 8.68 8.03
N PHE A 99 -7.45 8.34 6.75
CA PHE A 99 -7.24 9.24 5.63
C PHE A 99 -8.50 10.02 5.24
N ALA A 100 -9.63 9.79 5.91
CA ALA A 100 -10.82 10.62 5.72
C ALA A 100 -10.60 12.01 6.32
N TYR A 101 -10.87 13.06 5.55
CA TYR A 101 -10.78 14.47 5.96
C TYR A 101 -9.39 14.85 6.50
N VAL A 102 -8.34 14.48 5.76
CA VAL A 102 -6.96 14.90 6.02
C VAL A 102 -6.67 16.20 5.28
N GLU A 103 -6.06 17.17 5.96
CA GLU A 103 -5.66 18.42 5.31
C GLU A 103 -4.59 18.20 4.23
N PRO A 104 -4.59 19.04 3.16
CA PRO A 104 -3.53 19.03 2.17
C PRO A 104 -2.14 19.15 2.82
N GLY A 105 -1.26 18.17 2.58
CA GLY A 105 0.09 18.12 3.16
C GLY A 105 0.23 17.20 4.37
N GLN A 106 -0.80 17.08 5.23
CA GLN A 106 -0.76 16.13 6.35
C GLN A 106 -0.76 14.67 5.86
N GLN A 107 -1.39 14.40 4.71
CA GLN A 107 -1.42 13.08 4.09
C GLN A 107 -0.02 12.52 3.80
N ALA A 108 0.90 13.34 3.28
CA ALA A 108 2.27 12.90 2.98
C ALA A 108 3.03 12.52 4.25
N THR A 109 2.87 13.33 5.31
CA THR A 109 3.48 13.07 6.62
C THR A 109 2.92 11.79 7.26
N LEU A 110 1.61 11.57 7.17
CA LEU A 110 0.98 10.35 7.65
C LEU A 110 1.46 9.12 6.88
N LEU A 111 1.59 9.21 5.55
CA LEU A 111 2.16 8.13 4.74
C LEU A 111 3.60 7.80 5.11
N ALA A 112 4.45 8.83 5.31
CA ALA A 112 5.83 8.64 5.77
C ALA A 112 5.87 7.91 7.11
N LEU A 113 5.01 8.31 8.06
CA LEU A 113 4.86 7.63 9.35
C LEU A 113 4.47 6.16 9.18
N LEU A 114 3.51 5.83 8.31
CA LEU A 114 3.11 4.44 8.05
C LEU A 114 4.26 3.60 7.46
N HIS A 115 5.14 4.21 6.68
CA HIS A 115 6.34 3.53 6.18
C HIS A 115 7.38 3.25 7.29
N GLU A 116 7.43 4.07 8.33
CA GLU A 116 8.33 3.85 9.48
C GLU A 116 7.83 2.77 10.46
N LEU A 117 6.52 2.56 10.55
CA LEU A 117 5.95 1.54 11.44
C LEU A 117 6.36 0.12 11.01
N ASP A 118 6.62 -0.75 11.98
CA ASP A 118 6.77 -2.18 11.72
C ASP A 118 5.41 -2.86 11.49
N GLU A 119 5.46 -4.14 11.10
CA GLU A 119 4.24 -4.92 10.80
C GLU A 119 3.29 -5.00 12.01
N ALA A 120 3.84 -5.21 13.21
CA ALA A 120 3.04 -5.38 14.41
C ALA A 120 2.39 -4.06 14.85
N ALA A 121 3.06 -2.93 14.63
CA ALA A 121 2.54 -1.59 14.87
C ALA A 121 1.44 -1.24 13.85
N LEU A 122 1.65 -1.57 12.57
CA LEU A 122 0.63 -1.39 11.52
C LEU A 122 -0.65 -2.17 11.82
N GLU A 123 -0.54 -3.45 12.20
CA GLU A 123 -1.71 -4.28 12.55
C GLU A 123 -2.48 -3.72 13.75
N ARG A 124 -1.78 -3.15 14.75
CA ARG A 124 -2.42 -2.46 15.88
C ARG A 124 -3.11 -1.18 15.44
N LEU A 125 -2.47 -0.38 14.59
CA LEU A 125 -3.05 0.84 14.07
C LEU A 125 -4.31 0.56 13.24
N VAL A 126 -4.33 -0.51 12.44
CA VAL A 126 -5.53 -0.96 11.72
C VAL A 126 -6.69 -1.23 12.69
N ARG A 127 -6.44 -2.03 13.73
CA ARG A 127 -7.48 -2.33 14.73
C ARG A 127 -7.97 -1.08 15.45
N LEU A 128 -7.04 -0.18 15.80
CA LEU A 128 -7.35 1.10 16.43
C LEU A 128 -8.22 1.97 15.52
N ALA A 129 -7.82 2.14 14.26
CA ALA A 129 -8.57 2.93 13.27
C ALA A 129 -10.01 2.43 13.05
N GLN A 130 -10.21 1.12 13.07
CA GLN A 130 -11.52 0.51 12.91
C GLN A 130 -12.45 0.74 14.10
N ARG A 131 -11.92 0.81 15.33
CA ARG A 131 -12.70 1.10 16.54
C ARG A 131 -12.86 2.59 16.85
N THR A 132 -12.02 3.45 16.25
CA THR A 132 -12.08 4.90 16.46
C THR A 132 -13.24 5.52 15.69
N ALA A 133 -14.16 6.15 16.42
CA ALA A 133 -15.30 6.88 15.86
C ALA A 133 -14.83 8.01 14.93
N PRO A 134 -15.57 8.35 13.86
CA PRO A 134 -15.17 9.36 12.87
C PRO A 134 -14.62 10.67 13.46
N GLU A 135 -15.29 11.20 14.48
CA GLU A 135 -14.96 12.44 15.17
C GLU A 135 -13.65 12.37 15.98
N GLN A 136 -13.22 11.16 16.40
CA GLN A 136 -11.99 10.95 17.16
C GLN A 136 -10.77 10.68 16.26
N ARG A 137 -10.97 10.47 14.95
CA ARG A 137 -9.88 10.09 14.04
C ARG A 137 -8.86 11.20 13.85
N GLN A 138 -9.29 12.46 13.90
CA GLN A 138 -8.39 13.61 13.86
C GLN A 138 -7.43 13.59 15.06
N SER A 139 -7.97 13.44 16.27
CA SER A 139 -7.17 13.38 17.50
C SER A 139 -6.21 12.18 17.51
N LEU A 140 -6.64 11.03 16.99
CA LEU A 140 -5.77 9.86 16.81
C LEU A 140 -4.60 10.17 15.85
N ARG A 141 -4.87 10.82 14.72
CA ARG A 141 -3.82 11.24 13.77
C ARG A 141 -2.83 12.22 14.41
N GLU A 142 -3.34 13.25 15.08
CA GLU A 142 -2.52 14.27 15.75
C GLU A 142 -1.63 13.66 16.83
N ALA A 143 -2.17 12.77 17.67
CA ALA A 143 -1.40 12.06 18.68
C ALA A 143 -0.27 11.22 18.06
N LEU A 144 -0.54 10.50 16.96
CA LEU A 144 0.48 9.72 16.25
C LEU A 144 1.60 10.60 15.65
N LEU A 145 1.21 11.74 15.07
CA LEU A 145 2.15 12.67 14.43
C LEU A 145 3.01 13.42 15.45
N ALA A 146 2.48 13.71 16.64
CA ALA A 146 3.20 14.39 17.72
C ALA A 146 4.27 13.49 18.37
N LEU A 147 4.13 12.17 18.28
CA LEU A 147 5.06 11.22 18.90
C LEU A 147 6.37 11.09 18.10
N PRO A 148 7.53 11.05 18.79
CA PRO A 148 8.79 10.64 18.19
C PRO A 148 8.68 9.23 17.61
N ALA A 149 9.31 8.97 16.45
CA ALA A 149 9.21 7.70 15.72
C ALA A 149 9.49 6.47 16.62
N ALA A 150 10.51 6.55 17.47
CA ALA A 150 10.90 5.49 18.40
C ALA A 150 9.80 5.13 19.44
N GLN A 151 8.88 6.05 19.75
CA GLN A 151 7.86 5.86 20.78
C GLN A 151 6.51 5.40 20.23
N ARG A 152 6.28 5.52 18.91
CA ARG A 152 4.98 5.22 18.29
C ARG A 152 4.57 3.77 18.48
N ALA A 153 5.50 2.82 18.33
CA ALA A 153 5.19 1.40 18.49
C ALA A 153 4.78 1.04 19.92
N SER A 154 5.43 1.61 20.95
CA SER A 154 5.03 1.41 22.35
C SER A 154 3.69 2.07 22.66
N TRP A 155 3.46 3.28 22.15
CA TRP A 155 2.19 3.97 22.34
C TRP A 155 1.03 3.19 21.71
N LEU A 156 1.19 2.69 20.48
CA LEU A 156 0.19 1.83 19.82
C LEU A 156 -0.09 0.54 20.59
N ARG A 157 0.92 -0.04 21.27
CA ARG A 157 0.71 -1.19 22.17
C ARG A 157 -0.16 -0.83 23.36
N GLN A 158 0.07 0.32 23.99
CA GLN A 158 -0.71 0.78 25.14
C GLN A 158 -2.15 1.06 24.74
N GLN A 159 -2.36 1.76 23.62
CA GLN A 159 -3.70 2.06 23.12
C GLN A 159 -4.48 0.78 22.80
N ALA A 160 -3.86 -0.20 22.14
CA ALA A 160 -4.55 -1.45 21.77
C ALA A 160 -4.81 -2.41 22.95
N GLY A 161 -4.20 -2.17 24.12
CA GLY A 161 -4.41 -2.96 25.36
C GLY A 161 -5.40 -2.34 26.35
N ALA A 162 -5.85 -1.11 26.07
CA ALA A 162 -6.97 -0.44 26.75
C ALA A 162 -8.26 -0.59 25.93
#